data_AF-W9GTQ5-F1
#
_entry.id   AF-W9GTQ5-F1
#
_cell.length_a   1.000
_cell.length_b   1.000
_cell.length_c   1.000
_cell.angle_alpha   90.00
_cell.angle_beta   90.00
_cell.angle_gamma   90.00
#
_symmetry.space_group_name_H-M   'P 1'
#
loop_
_entity.id
_entity.type
_entity.pdbx_description
1 polymer ?
#
loop_
_entity_poly.entity_id
_entity_poly.type
_entity_poly.pdbx_seq_one_letter_code
_entity_poly.pdbx_strand_id
1 'polypeptide(L)'
;MGAANIHTIGDLMRQGALLHVTCRSCGHDARFEARDFVAFVGAGRSLDRLPLVCSDCGSKDVTATADRDTLLEQRHRPARPTPV
;
A
#
# COMPACT_ATOMS: atom_id res chain seq x y z
N MET A 1 -0.89 -11.21 22.68
CA MET A 1 -1.88 -11.01 21.60
C MET A 1 -1.09 -10.70 20.33
N GLY A 2 -1.01 -11.64 19.39
CA GLY A 2 -0.05 -11.59 18.29
C GLY A 2 -0.29 -10.41 17.36
N ALA A 3 0.71 -9.54 17.24
CA ALA A 3 0.77 -8.61 16.13
C ALA A 3 0.80 -9.47 14.86
N ALA A 4 -0.27 -9.42 14.08
CA ALA A 4 -0.29 -10.06 12.79
C ALA A 4 0.84 -9.45 11.98
N ASN A 5 1.85 -10.27 11.75
CA ASN A 5 3.12 -9.91 11.18
C ASN A 5 2.94 -9.84 9.66
N ILE A 6 2.28 -8.78 9.20
CA ILE A 6 1.93 -8.59 7.80
C ILE A 6 3.18 -8.16 7.04
N HIS A 7 3.96 -9.14 6.61
CA HIS A 7 5.23 -8.91 5.91
C HIS A 7 5.10 -8.96 4.39
N THR A 8 4.04 -9.59 3.88
CA THR A 8 3.84 -9.87 2.45
C THR A 8 2.46 -9.44 1.97
N ILE A 9 2.33 -9.22 0.66
CA ILE A 9 1.05 -8.91 0.01
C ILE A 9 0.02 -10.02 0.26
N GLY A 10 0.46 -11.28 0.21
CA GLY A 10 -0.43 -12.42 0.49
C GLY A 10 -0.98 -12.41 1.91
N ASP A 11 -0.21 -11.92 2.88
CA ASP A 11 -0.69 -11.80 4.26
C ASP A 11 -1.72 -10.66 4.40
N LEU A 12 -1.50 -9.50 3.75
CA LEU A 12 -2.53 -8.46 3.65
C LEU A 12 -3.84 -9.01 3.09
N MET A 13 -3.77 -9.76 1.98
CA MET A 13 -4.96 -10.31 1.34
C MET A 13 -5.70 -11.27 2.27
N ARG A 14 -4.99 -12.16 2.98
CA ARG A 14 -5.59 -13.09 3.95
C ARG A 14 -6.22 -12.37 5.14
N GLN A 15 -5.61 -11.26 5.55
CA GLN A 15 -6.07 -10.44 6.67
C GLN A 15 -7.19 -9.47 6.27
N GLY A 16 -7.45 -9.28 4.97
CA GLY A 16 -8.33 -8.24 4.46
C GLY A 16 -7.79 -6.82 4.68
N ALA A 17 -6.48 -6.65 4.87
CA ALA A 17 -5.87 -5.33 5.07
C ALA A 17 -5.60 -4.63 3.72
N LEU A 18 -5.49 -3.30 3.77
CA LEU A 18 -5.10 -2.47 2.62
C LEU A 18 -3.61 -2.16 2.66
N LEU A 19 -2.99 -2.09 1.48
CA LEU A 19 -1.61 -1.71 1.33
C LEU A 19 -1.53 -0.19 1.35
N HIS A 20 -0.91 0.37 2.37
CA HIS A 20 -0.66 1.81 2.48
C HIS A 20 0.80 2.08 2.10
N VAL A 21 1.00 2.84 1.04
CA VAL A 21 2.32 3.25 0.56
C VAL A 21 2.50 4.73 0.84
N THR A 22 3.60 5.12 1.46
CA THR A 22 3.92 6.51 1.77
C THR A 22 5.31 6.86 1.27
N CYS A 23 5.44 7.90 0.47
CA CYS A 23 6.71 8.45 0.05
C CYS A 23 7.34 9.27 1.16
N ARG A 24 8.58 8.93 1.53
CA ARG A 24 9.34 9.63 2.57
C ARG A 24 9.95 10.93 2.06
N SER A 25 10.13 11.09 0.74
CA SER A 25 10.65 12.33 0.15
C SER A 25 9.64 13.47 0.10
N CYS A 26 8.43 13.23 -0.39
CA CYS A 26 7.41 14.28 -0.56
C CYS A 26 6.23 14.16 0.42
N GLY A 27 6.15 13.07 1.20
CA GLY A 27 5.02 12.79 2.09
C GLY A 27 3.78 12.27 1.38
N HIS A 28 3.84 11.98 0.07
CA HIS A 28 2.71 11.49 -0.70
C HIS A 28 2.32 10.08 -0.28
N ASP A 29 1.08 9.88 0.14
CA ASP A 29 0.53 8.57 0.48
C ASP A 29 -0.54 8.08 -0.52
N ALA A 30 -0.57 6.77 -0.73
CA ALA A 30 -1.53 6.09 -1.57
C ALA A 30 -1.91 4.74 -0.94
N ARG A 31 -3.15 4.30 -1.16
CA ARG A 31 -3.68 3.08 -0.56
C ARG A 31 -4.23 2.19 -1.66
N PHE A 32 -3.90 0.90 -1.59
CA PHE A 32 -4.23 -0.07 -2.62
C PHE A 32 -4.77 -1.35 -2.01
N GLU A 33 -5.68 -2.01 -2.71
CA GLU A 33 -6.10 -3.33 -2.32
C GLU A 33 -5.00 -4.35 -2.63
N ALA A 34 -4.74 -5.26 -1.69
CA ALA A 34 -3.73 -6.29 -1.88
C ALA A 34 -4.01 -7.16 -3.12
N ARG A 35 -5.29 -7.37 -3.47
CA ARG A 35 -5.69 -8.12 -4.67
C ARG A 35 -5.17 -7.53 -5.97
N ASP A 36 -5.19 -6.20 -6.07
CA ASP A 36 -4.74 -5.49 -7.26
C ASP A 36 -3.22 -5.64 -7.37
N PHE A 37 -2.51 -5.45 -6.26
CA PHE A 37 -1.07 -5.64 -6.18
C PHE A 37 -0.61 -7.09 -6.43
N VAL A 38 -1.35 -8.11 -5.97
CA VAL A 38 -0.97 -9.51 -6.21
C VAL A 38 -0.82 -9.80 -7.70
N ALA A 39 -1.66 -9.22 -8.56
CA ALA A 39 -1.57 -9.40 -10.00
C ALA A 39 -0.28 -8.80 -10.59
N PHE A 40 0.22 -7.70 -10.01
CA PHE A 40 1.41 -6.99 -10.51
C PHE A 40 2.74 -7.51 -9.94
N VAL A 41 2.80 -7.76 -8.63
CA VAL A 41 4.07 -8.09 -7.92
C VAL A 41 4.13 -9.52 -7.37
N GLY A 42 3.01 -10.23 -7.36
CA GLY A 42 2.88 -11.57 -6.79
C GLY A 42 2.69 -11.59 -5.27
N ALA A 43 1.87 -12.52 -4.78
CA ALA A 43 1.50 -12.63 -3.36
C ALA A 43 2.69 -12.92 -2.42
N GLY A 44 3.76 -13.53 -2.94
CA GLY A 44 4.97 -13.86 -2.18
C GLY A 44 5.90 -12.66 -1.94
N ARG A 45 5.60 -11.48 -2.49
CA ARG A 45 6.47 -10.31 -2.30
C ARG A 45 6.26 -9.61 -0.97
N SER A 46 7.40 -9.25 -0.38
CA SER A 46 7.48 -8.47 0.84
C SER A 46 7.15 -7.01 0.56
N LEU A 47 6.42 -6.37 1.48
CA LEU A 47 5.99 -4.97 1.34
C LEU A 47 7.18 -4.00 1.28
N ASP A 48 8.21 -4.28 2.08
CA ASP A 48 9.42 -3.47 2.19
C ASP A 48 10.28 -3.48 0.91
N ARG A 49 10.13 -4.50 0.06
CA ARG A 49 10.91 -4.67 -1.17
C ARG A 49 10.10 -4.50 -2.45
N LEU A 50 9.01 -3.73 -2.37
CA LEU A 50 8.25 -3.41 -3.56
C LEU A 50 9.03 -2.36 -4.38
N PRO A 51 9.23 -2.56 -5.70
CA PRO A 51 9.91 -1.60 -6.56
C PRO A 51 8.98 -0.42 -6.90
N LEU A 52 8.51 0.26 -5.86
CA LEU A 52 7.57 1.35 -5.97
C LEU A 52 8.32 2.66 -6.20
N VAL A 53 7.76 3.49 -7.06
CA VAL A 53 8.25 4.82 -7.36
C VAL A 53 7.11 5.78 -7.11
N CYS A 54 7.37 6.87 -6.38
CA CYS A 54 6.38 7.89 -6.17
C CYS A 54 6.03 8.55 -7.51
N SER A 55 4.75 8.52 -7.91
CA SER A 55 4.31 9.16 -9.15
C SER A 55 4.35 10.69 -9.08
N ASP A 56 4.37 11.26 -7.88
CA ASP A 56 4.36 12.71 -7.65
C ASP A 56 5.76 13.32 -7.79
N CYS A 57 6.77 12.72 -7.16
CA CYS A 57 8.14 13.25 -7.13
C CYS A 57 9.19 12.36 -7.82
N GLY A 58 8.84 11.14 -8.23
CA GLY A 58 9.78 10.19 -8.85
C GLY A 58 10.74 9.49 -7.87
N SER A 59 10.64 9.73 -6.56
CA SER A 59 11.50 9.08 -5.57
C SER A 59 11.19 7.60 -5.41
N LYS A 60 12.25 6.81 -5.20
CA LYS A 60 12.18 5.38 -4.83
C LYS A 60 12.12 5.16 -3.31
N ASP A 61 12.25 6.25 -2.53
CA ASP A 61 12.18 6.23 -1.07
C ASP A 61 10.71 6.24 -0.62
N VAL A 62 10.09 5.07 -0.74
CA VAL A 62 8.69 4.83 -0.40
C VAL A 62 8.59 3.66 0.58
N THR A 63 7.76 3.82 1.59
CA THR A 63 7.52 2.80 2.62
C THR A 63 6.13 2.22 2.43
N ALA A 64 6.01 0.90 2.41
CA ALA A 64 4.72 0.22 2.33
C ALA A 64 4.40 -0.51 3.64
N THR A 65 3.24 -0.22 4.21
CA THR A 65 2.74 -0.80 5.45
C THR A 65 1.35 -1.39 5.25
N ALA A 66 0.99 -2.35 6.08
CA ALA A 66 -0.36 -2.90 6.09
C ALA A 66 -1.25 -2.03 6.98
N ASP A 67 -2.29 -1.48 6.39
CA ASP A 67 -3.29 -0.71 7.10
C ASP A 67 -4.55 -1.55 7.29
N ARG A 68 -4.75 -2.01 8.52
CA ARG A 68 -5.89 -2.86 8.90
C ARG A 68 -7.11 -2.04 9.35
N ASP A 69 -6.94 -0.76 9.62
CA ASP A 69 -7.96 0.12 10.21
C ASP A 69 -8.77 0.85 9.12
N THR A 70 -8.14 1.12 7.98
CA THR A 70 -8.69 2.01 6.94
C THR A 70 -9.77 1.38 6.04
N LEU A 71 -10.15 0.10 6.22
CA LEU A 71 -11.28 -0.49 5.48
C LEU A 71 -12.58 0.31 5.67
N LEU A 72 -12.75 1.00 6.80
CA LEU A 72 -13.90 1.86 7.08
C LEU A 72 -13.82 3.23 6.38
N GLU A 73 -12.62 3.80 6.20
CA GLU A 73 -12.43 5.13 5.63
C GLU A 73 -12.37 5.15 4.09
N GLN A 74 -11.95 4.05 3.45
CA GLN A 74 -11.85 3.98 1.99
C GLN A 74 -13.19 3.92 1.26
N ARG A 75 -14.32 3.66 1.95
CA ARG A 75 -15.65 3.92 1.37
C ARG A 75 -15.89 5.41 1.05
N HIS A 76 -15.09 6.33 1.60
CA HIS A 76 -15.38 7.77 1.57
C HIS A 76 -14.32 8.65 0.90
N ARG A 77 -13.14 8.16 0.51
CA ARG A 77 -12.11 9.05 -0.04
C ARG A 77 -12.06 8.96 -1.57
N PRO A 78 -12.56 9.97 -2.31
CA PRO A 78 -12.42 10.01 -3.76
C PRO A 78 -10.94 10.05 -4.13
N ALA A 79 -10.55 9.26 -5.13
CA ALA A 79 -9.25 9.35 -5.76
C ALA A 79 -8.99 10.81 -6.13
N ARG A 80 -7.91 11.39 -5.59
CA ARG A 80 -7.54 12.77 -5.87
C ARG A 80 -7.35 12.91 -7.39
N PRO A 81 -8.10 13.77 -8.09
CA PRO A 81 -7.91 13.95 -9.52
C PRO A 81 -6.53 14.54 -9.77
N THR A 82 -5.78 13.94 -10.69
CA THR A 82 -4.53 14.48 -11.22
C THR A 82 -4.80 15.87 -11.80
N PRO A 83 -4.04 16.92 -11.43
CA PRO A 83 -4.12 18.19 -12.11
C PRO A 83 -3.68 18.02 -13.57
N VAL A 84 -4.50 18.55 -14.48
CA VAL A 84 -4.27 18.61 -15.93
C VAL A 84 -3.17 19.59 -16.31
#